data_AF-A0A6H9XXR0-F1
#
_entry.id   AF-A0A6H9XXR0-F1
#
_cell.length_a   1.000
_cell.length_b   1.000
_cell.length_c   1.000
_cell.angle_alpha   90.00
_cell.angle_beta   90.00
_cell.angle_gamma   90.00
#
_symmetry.space_group_name_H-M   'P 1'
#
loop_
_entity.id
_entity.type
_entity.pdbx_description
1 polymer ?
#
loop_
_entity_poly.entity_id
_entity_poly.type
_entity_poly.pdbx_seq_one_letter_code
_entity_poly.pdbx_strand_id
1 'polypeptide(L)'
;MDAHIRYQSIYSSSKEYAEKLAELLTMQDISAQAFDADRPVPVDDKPVVIFSYVHGPVIPAAKLATRISTESPLGRNIAAVAVGMTPIESAKAKDQMCSMVPDTCTRFYVPGRLNYSTVQPGHKAILTSIVTALKLKPGKSPAEQALVAGYNKDIDGIDFSYLDPIVSWVTAG
;
A
#
# COMPACT_ATOMS: atom_id res chain seq x y z
N MET A 1 -23.92 -1.73 5.40
CA MET A 1 -22.84 -2.69 5.09
C MET A 1 -21.59 -2.18 5.78
N ASP A 2 -20.69 -3.04 6.23
CA ASP A 2 -19.52 -2.62 7.01
C ASP A 2 -18.24 -3.11 6.35
N ALA A 3 -17.14 -2.38 6.50
CA ALA A 3 -15.83 -2.76 5.99
C ALA A 3 -14.72 -2.44 7.00
N HIS A 4 -13.73 -3.34 7.10
CA HIS A 4 -12.57 -3.13 7.96
C HIS A 4 -11.41 -2.56 7.17
N ILE A 5 -10.87 -1.43 7.63
CA ILE A 5 -9.70 -0.83 7.00
C ILE A 5 -8.53 -0.87 7.98
N ARG A 6 -7.38 -1.36 7.50
CA ARG A 6 -6.11 -1.36 8.24
C ARG A 6 -5.03 -0.64 7.46
N TYR A 7 -4.10 0.01 8.17
CA TYR A 7 -2.93 0.59 7.53
C TYR A 7 -1.65 0.36 8.34
N GLN A 8 -0.53 0.27 7.65
CA GLN A 8 0.79 0.45 8.25
C GLN A 8 1.55 1.55 7.50
N SER A 9 1.92 2.61 8.20
CA SER A 9 2.48 3.82 7.60
C SER A 9 3.77 4.24 8.29
N ILE A 10 4.72 4.79 7.52
CA ILE A 10 5.95 5.41 8.03
C ILE A 10 5.93 6.92 7.77
N TYR A 11 5.52 7.33 6.56
CA TYR A 11 5.47 8.73 6.11
C TYR A 11 4.07 9.13 5.64
N SER A 12 3.07 8.82 6.46
CA SER A 12 1.63 9.13 6.31
C SER A 12 0.88 8.60 5.08
N SER A 13 1.49 8.33 3.92
CA SER A 13 0.73 8.01 2.70
C SER A 13 -0.28 6.87 2.86
N SER A 14 0.12 5.74 3.45
CA SER A 14 -0.78 4.61 3.65
C SER A 14 -1.93 4.91 4.63
N LYS A 15 -1.67 5.79 5.60
CA LYS A 15 -2.71 6.28 6.52
C LYS A 15 -3.69 7.19 5.79
N GLU A 16 -3.19 8.14 4.99
CA GLU A 16 -4.04 9.07 4.23
C GLU A 16 -4.96 8.34 3.25
N TYR A 17 -4.46 7.33 2.53
CA TYR A 17 -5.32 6.50 1.67
C TYR A 17 -6.37 5.71 2.46
N ALA A 18 -6.00 5.15 3.61
CA ALA A 18 -6.92 4.39 4.44
C ALA A 18 -8.04 5.27 5.02
N GLU A 19 -7.68 6.45 5.53
CA GLU A 19 -8.64 7.45 6.02
C GLU A 19 -9.53 7.96 4.89
N LYS A 20 -8.98 8.22 3.70
CA LYS A 20 -9.78 8.66 2.57
C LYS A 20 -10.72 7.56 2.07
N LEU A 21 -10.29 6.30 2.05
CA LEU A 21 -11.20 5.19 1.72
C LEU A 21 -12.35 5.10 2.73
N ALA A 22 -12.07 5.25 4.04
CA ALA A 22 -13.11 5.24 5.07
C ALA A 22 -14.16 6.34 4.84
N GLU A 23 -13.70 7.56 4.50
CA GLU A 23 -14.56 8.68 4.14
C GLU A 23 -15.45 8.34 2.92
N LEU A 24 -14.85 7.86 1.82
CA LEU A 24 -15.55 7.52 0.58
C LEU A 24 -16.59 6.40 0.75
N LEU A 25 -16.30 5.42 1.60
CA LEU A 25 -17.25 4.35 1.94
C LEU A 25 -18.39 4.88 2.82
N THR A 26 -18.09 5.75 3.78
CA THR A 26 -19.11 6.38 4.64
C THR A 26 -20.08 7.23 3.82
N MET A 27 -19.61 7.91 2.78
CA MET A 27 -20.45 8.66 1.83
C MET A 27 -21.40 7.75 1.01
N GLN A 28 -21.17 6.44 1.02
CA GLN A 28 -22.00 5.42 0.37
C GLN A 28 -22.77 4.56 1.39
N ASP A 29 -22.99 5.08 2.60
CA ASP A 29 -23.70 4.39 3.69
C ASP A 29 -23.04 3.05 4.12
N ILE A 30 -21.73 2.91 3.89
CA ILE A 30 -20.91 1.80 4.38
C ILE A 30 -20.15 2.23 5.63
N SER A 31 -20.38 1.55 6.75
CA SER A 31 -19.68 1.84 8.00
C SER A 31 -18.23 1.37 7.91
N ALA A 32 -17.29 2.32 7.92
CA ALA A 32 -15.86 2.02 7.84
C ALA A 32 -15.06 3.01 8.69
N GLN A 33 -14.03 2.51 9.37
CA GLN A 33 -13.02 3.31 10.05
C GLN A 33 -11.63 2.72 9.77
N ALA A 34 -10.66 3.61 9.55
CA ALA A 34 -9.27 3.26 9.36
C ALA A 34 -8.54 3.11 10.70
N PHE A 35 -7.81 2.01 10.87
CA PHE A 35 -7.01 1.76 12.07
C PHE A 35 -5.60 1.29 11.70
N ASP A 36 -4.64 1.53 12.59
CA ASP A 36 -3.32 0.93 12.49
C ASP A 36 -3.40 -0.61 12.42
N ALA A 37 -2.46 -1.22 11.70
CA ALA A 37 -2.38 -2.65 11.44
C ALA A 37 -2.26 -3.51 12.72
N ASP A 38 -1.82 -2.92 13.83
CA ASP A 38 -1.74 -3.58 15.13
C ASP A 38 -3.11 -3.75 15.79
N ARG A 39 -4.13 -2.98 15.38
CA ARG A 39 -5.49 -3.17 15.87
C ARG A 39 -6.07 -4.46 15.28
N PRO A 40 -6.51 -5.42 16.11
CA PRO A 40 -7.08 -6.67 15.61
C PRO A 40 -8.24 -6.44 14.64
N VAL A 41 -8.31 -7.26 13.59
CA VAL A 41 -9.47 -7.29 12.69
C VAL A 41 -10.53 -8.19 13.32
N PRO A 42 -11.77 -7.73 13.51
CA PRO A 42 -12.86 -8.58 13.99
C PRO A 42 -13.03 -9.84 13.15
N VAL A 43 -13.39 -10.94 13.81
CA VAL A 43 -13.68 -12.22 13.17
C VAL A 43 -15.13 -12.19 12.70
N ASP A 44 -15.34 -11.70 11.48
CA ASP A 44 -16.62 -11.59 10.80
C ASP A 44 -16.45 -11.80 9.28
N ASP A 45 -17.56 -11.72 8.54
CA ASP A 45 -17.65 -11.90 7.08
C ASP A 45 -17.34 -10.63 6.28
N LYS A 46 -17.12 -9.50 6.95
CA LYS A 46 -16.99 -8.19 6.30
C LYS A 46 -15.70 -8.08 5.49
N PRO A 47 -15.68 -7.33 4.38
CA PRO A 47 -14.46 -7.12 3.60
C PRO A 47 -13.37 -6.43 4.42
N VAL A 48 -12.11 -6.75 4.12
CA VAL A 48 -10.93 -6.13 4.73
C VAL A 48 -10.06 -5.48 3.67
N VAL A 49 -9.70 -4.21 3.85
CA VAL A 49 -8.73 -3.51 3.00
C VAL A 49 -7.52 -3.11 3.83
N ILE A 50 -6.32 -3.45 3.37
CA ILE A 50 -5.08 -3.27 4.12
C ILE A 50 -4.10 -2.44 3.30
N PHE A 51 -3.75 -1.25 3.76
CA PHE A 51 -2.77 -0.36 3.12
C PHE A 51 -1.40 -0.48 3.76
N SER A 52 -0.33 -0.54 2.96
CA SER A 52 1.02 -0.41 3.50
C SER A 52 2.03 0.13 2.50
N TYR A 53 3.12 0.70 3.01
CA TYR A 53 4.27 1.08 2.20
C TYR A 53 4.92 -0.13 1.48
N VAL A 54 5.74 0.16 0.47
CA VAL A 54 6.65 -0.80 -0.17
C VAL A 54 8.10 -0.43 0.14
N HIS A 55 8.80 -1.24 0.93
CA HIS A 55 10.23 -1.07 1.22
C HIS A 55 11.02 -2.29 0.69
N GLY A 56 11.57 -2.17 -0.52
CA GLY A 56 12.26 -3.29 -1.17
C GLY A 56 11.31 -4.49 -1.33
N PRO A 57 11.62 -5.68 -0.78
CA PRO A 57 10.74 -6.84 -0.83
C PRO A 57 9.64 -6.81 0.24
N VAL A 58 9.67 -5.86 1.18
CA VAL A 58 8.77 -5.82 2.32
C VAL A 58 7.50 -5.03 1.98
N ILE A 59 6.37 -5.73 2.01
CA ILE A 59 5.02 -5.16 1.86
C ILE A 59 4.17 -5.67 3.04
N PRO A 60 4.03 -4.90 4.13
CA PRO A 60 3.33 -5.38 5.31
C PRO A 60 1.86 -5.77 5.10
N ALA A 61 1.16 -5.11 4.17
CA ALA A 61 -0.21 -5.45 3.79
C ALA A 61 -0.31 -6.90 3.30
N ALA A 62 0.66 -7.37 2.52
CA ALA A 62 0.68 -8.75 2.06
C ALA A 62 0.82 -9.74 3.23
N LYS A 63 1.71 -9.46 4.19
CA LYS A 63 1.89 -10.29 5.39
C LYS A 63 0.61 -10.36 6.23
N LEU A 64 -0.07 -9.24 6.44
CA LEU A 64 -1.31 -9.20 7.21
C LEU A 64 -2.46 -9.88 6.46
N ALA A 65 -2.58 -9.69 5.15
CA ALA A 65 -3.58 -10.35 4.32
C ALA A 65 -3.45 -11.89 4.38
N THR A 66 -2.23 -12.41 4.22
CA THR A 66 -1.96 -13.85 4.33
C THR A 66 -2.32 -14.40 5.71
N ARG A 67 -1.99 -13.66 6.78
CA ARG A 67 -2.36 -14.05 8.15
C ARG A 67 -3.88 -14.13 8.31
N ILE A 68 -4.61 -13.06 7.96
CA ILE A 68 -6.07 -13.02 8.09
C ILE A 68 -6.74 -14.10 7.25
N SER A 69 -6.27 -14.32 6.02
CA SER A 69 -6.79 -15.38 5.13
C SER A 69 -6.58 -16.78 5.69
N THR A 70 -5.53 -17.01 6.49
CA THR A 70 -5.23 -18.32 7.09
C THR A 70 -6.00 -18.53 8.39
N GLU A 71 -6.14 -17.47 9.19
CA GLU A 71 -6.77 -17.51 10.52
C GLU A 71 -8.30 -17.42 10.47
N SER A 72 -8.88 -16.82 9.43
CA SER A 72 -10.32 -16.70 9.24
C SER A 72 -10.79 -17.46 7.98
N PRO A 73 -11.15 -18.75 8.10
CA PRO A 73 -11.57 -19.57 6.98
C PRO A 73 -12.99 -19.23 6.46
N LEU A 74 -13.65 -18.18 6.98
CA LEU A 74 -15.00 -17.76 6.59
C LEU A 74 -15.11 -17.21 5.15
N GLY A 75 -14.08 -17.33 4.31
CA GLY A 75 -14.14 -16.91 2.90
C GLY A 75 -14.34 -15.41 2.72
N ARG A 76 -13.99 -14.59 3.72
CA ARG A 76 -14.14 -13.13 3.66
C ARG A 76 -13.28 -12.53 2.55
N ASN A 77 -13.78 -11.48 1.92
CA ASN A 77 -13.05 -10.74 0.89
C ASN A 77 -11.90 -9.94 1.52
N ILE A 78 -10.68 -10.12 1.03
CA ILE A 78 -9.47 -9.43 1.53
C ILE A 78 -8.77 -8.73 0.36
N ALA A 79 -8.43 -7.45 0.55
CA ALA A 79 -7.63 -6.67 -0.35
C ALA A 79 -6.33 -6.19 0.32
N ALA A 80 -5.19 -6.48 -0.32
CA ALA A 80 -3.90 -5.91 0.03
C ALA A 80 -3.57 -4.74 -0.92
N VAL A 81 -3.21 -3.59 -0.37
CA VAL A 81 -2.93 -2.35 -1.12
C VAL A 81 -1.50 -1.91 -0.86
N ALA A 82 -0.67 -1.96 -1.90
CA ALA A 82 0.68 -1.44 -1.88
C ALA A 82 0.69 0.06 -2.20
N VAL A 83 1.27 0.86 -1.31
CA VAL A 83 1.47 2.30 -1.49
C VAL A 83 2.95 2.53 -1.78
N GLY A 84 3.27 2.96 -3.00
CA GLY A 84 4.68 3.01 -3.43
C GLY A 84 4.99 4.06 -4.48
N MET A 85 6.28 4.23 -4.75
CA MET A 85 6.82 5.25 -5.67
C MET A 85 7.11 4.73 -7.08
N THR A 86 6.92 3.44 -7.34
CA THR A 86 7.06 2.86 -8.69
C THR A 86 5.99 3.44 -9.61
N PRO A 87 6.33 3.83 -10.86
CA PRO A 87 5.33 4.22 -11.85
C PRO A 87 4.23 3.18 -11.98
N ILE A 88 2.97 3.63 -12.02
CA ILE A 88 1.78 2.78 -11.90
C ILE A 88 1.77 1.62 -12.89
N GLU A 89 2.06 1.88 -14.16
CA GLU A 89 2.05 0.83 -15.19
C GLU A 89 3.15 -0.21 -14.95
N SER A 90 4.31 0.19 -14.45
CA SER A 90 5.37 -0.75 -14.06
C SER A 90 4.99 -1.56 -12.81
N ALA A 91 4.29 -0.95 -11.85
CA ALA A 91 3.83 -1.63 -10.66
C ALA A 91 2.75 -2.68 -10.97
N LYS A 92 1.78 -2.31 -11.83
CA LYS A 92 0.73 -3.22 -12.33
C LYS A 92 1.33 -4.40 -13.08
N ALA A 93 2.24 -4.14 -14.03
CA ALA A 93 2.86 -5.19 -14.83
C ALA A 93 3.70 -6.17 -13.99
N LYS A 94 4.35 -5.67 -12.93
CA LYS A 94 5.15 -6.50 -12.03
C LYS A 94 4.30 -7.31 -11.05
N ASP A 95 3.14 -6.78 -10.63
CA ASP A 95 2.29 -7.29 -9.55
C ASP A 95 3.13 -7.92 -8.42
N GLN A 96 3.93 -7.09 -7.74
CA GLN A 96 4.90 -7.60 -6.75
C GLN A 96 4.26 -8.45 -5.65
N MET A 97 2.97 -8.24 -5.36
CA MET A 97 2.26 -9.00 -4.33
C MET A 97 1.71 -10.35 -4.84
N CYS A 98 1.73 -10.65 -6.14
CA CYS A 98 1.14 -11.86 -6.72
C CYS A 98 1.64 -13.15 -6.06
N SER A 99 2.92 -13.23 -5.70
CA SER A 99 3.51 -14.39 -5.03
C SER A 99 3.61 -14.23 -3.50
N MET A 100 3.05 -13.16 -2.93
CA MET A 100 3.17 -12.83 -1.50
C MET A 100 1.87 -13.08 -0.73
N VAL A 101 0.72 -13.06 -1.41
CA VAL A 101 -0.61 -13.29 -0.83
C VAL A 101 -1.29 -14.48 -1.50
N PRO A 102 -2.24 -15.15 -0.82
CA PRO A 102 -3.10 -16.14 -1.45
C PRO A 102 -3.84 -15.60 -2.68
N ASP A 103 -4.16 -16.48 -3.64
CA ASP A 103 -4.89 -16.11 -4.87
C ASP A 103 -6.29 -15.54 -4.59
N THR A 104 -6.87 -15.85 -3.43
CA THR A 104 -8.14 -15.31 -2.95
C THR A 104 -8.06 -13.84 -2.53
N CYS A 105 -6.86 -13.31 -2.28
CA CYS A 105 -6.66 -11.91 -1.94
C CYS A 105 -6.59 -11.04 -3.19
N THR A 106 -7.42 -10.00 -3.23
CA THR A 106 -7.32 -8.95 -4.25
C THR A 106 -6.12 -8.05 -3.97
N ARG A 107 -5.45 -7.59 -5.02
CA ARG A 107 -4.22 -6.81 -4.94
C ARG A 107 -4.39 -5.49 -5.65
N PHE A 108 -4.06 -4.40 -4.96
CA PHE A 108 -4.07 -3.06 -5.53
C PHE A 108 -2.71 -2.39 -5.33
N TYR A 109 -2.43 -1.42 -6.19
CA TYR A 109 -1.28 -0.55 -6.07
C TYR A 109 -1.74 0.89 -6.24
N VAL A 110 -1.33 1.77 -5.33
CA VAL A 110 -1.64 3.20 -5.37
C VAL A 110 -0.34 4.03 -5.24
N PRO A 111 -0.26 5.21 -5.87
CA PRO A 111 0.95 6.00 -5.86
C PRO A 111 1.15 6.67 -4.49
N GLY A 112 2.36 6.56 -3.93
CA GLY A 112 2.73 7.14 -2.63
C GLY A 112 3.41 8.49 -2.75
N ARG A 113 3.86 9.02 -1.60
CA ARG A 113 4.77 10.16 -1.52
C ARG A 113 6.02 9.82 -0.71
N LEU A 114 7.08 10.58 -0.96
CA LEU A 114 8.28 10.57 -0.13
C LEU A 114 8.81 12.00 -0.02
N ASN A 115 8.64 12.59 1.16
CA ASN A 115 9.19 13.89 1.49
C ASN A 115 10.57 13.70 2.14
N TYR A 116 11.64 13.76 1.34
CA TYR A 116 13.02 13.65 1.84
C TYR A 116 13.36 14.67 2.93
N SER A 117 12.66 15.81 2.96
CA SER A 117 12.75 16.82 4.02
C SER A 117 12.32 16.29 5.41
N THR A 118 11.48 15.26 5.47
CA THR A 118 10.94 14.69 6.72
C THR A 118 11.45 13.27 7.02
N VAL A 119 12.28 12.70 6.14
CA VAL A 119 12.87 11.37 6.33
C VAL A 119 13.84 11.39 7.50
N GLN A 120 13.62 10.48 8.46
CA GLN A 120 14.51 10.30 9.60
C GLN A 120 15.96 9.97 9.18
N PRO A 121 16.99 10.44 9.90
CA PRO A 121 18.39 10.29 9.50
C PRO A 121 18.82 8.86 9.17
N GLY A 122 18.37 7.87 9.96
CA GLY A 122 18.68 6.45 9.72
C GLY A 122 18.14 5.93 8.40
N HIS A 123 16.87 6.23 8.08
CA HIS A 123 16.28 5.84 6.80
C HIS A 123 16.90 6.63 5.64
N LYS A 124 17.27 7.90 5.85
CA LYS A 124 17.99 8.70 4.85
C LYS A 124 19.35 8.09 4.50
N ALA A 125 20.09 7.55 5.48
CA ALA A 125 21.37 6.88 5.26
C ALA A 125 21.21 5.60 4.39
N ILE A 126 20.16 4.83 4.65
CA ILE A 126 19.81 3.65 3.83
C ILE A 126 19.50 4.08 2.39
N LEU A 127 18.63 5.08 2.20
CA LEU A 127 18.29 5.59 0.86
C LEU A 127 19.52 6.15 0.13
N THR A 128 20.41 6.83 0.84
CA THR A 128 21.67 7.36 0.30
C THR A 128 22.54 6.23 -0.23
N SER A 129 22.66 5.14 0.53
CA SER A 129 23.48 3.97 0.16
C SER A 129 22.93 3.28 -1.09
N ILE A 130 21.61 3.09 -1.14
CA ILE A 130 20.93 2.52 -2.32
C ILE A 130 21.14 3.40 -3.55
N VAL A 131 20.90 4.71 -3.44
CA VAL A 131 21.04 5.63 -4.58
C VAL A 131 22.49 5.73 -5.04
N THR A 132 23.46 5.71 -4.12
CA THR A 132 24.89 5.73 -4.46
C THR A 132 25.28 4.48 -5.25
N ALA A 133 24.86 3.30 -4.79
CA ALA A 133 25.07 2.05 -5.52
C ALA A 133 24.39 2.06 -6.90
N LEU A 134 23.14 2.53 -6.97
CA LEU A 134 22.40 2.62 -8.23
C LEU A 134 23.07 3.56 -9.23
N LYS A 135 23.59 4.72 -8.78
CA LYS A 135 24.31 5.66 -9.66
C LYS A 135 25.44 4.95 -10.43
N LEU A 136 26.16 4.03 -9.78
CA LEU A 136 27.26 3.25 -10.37
C LEU A 136 26.79 2.07 -11.25
N LYS A 137 25.56 1.59 -11.09
CA LYS A 137 25.01 0.46 -11.85
C LYS A 137 24.75 0.85 -13.33
N PRO A 138 25.31 0.15 -14.34
CA PRO A 138 24.91 0.31 -15.74
C PRO A 138 23.55 -0.35 -16.01
N GLY A 139 22.81 0.12 -17.02
CA GLY A 139 21.55 -0.51 -17.45
C GLY A 139 20.41 -0.47 -16.42
N LYS A 140 20.23 0.67 -15.72
CA LYS A 140 19.16 0.86 -14.73
C LYS A 140 17.77 0.68 -15.37
N SER A 141 16.90 -0.05 -14.71
CA SER A 141 15.46 -0.12 -15.05
C SER A 141 14.77 1.24 -14.89
N PRO A 142 13.59 1.47 -15.50
CA PRO A 142 12.84 2.71 -15.33
C PRO A 142 12.56 3.07 -13.86
N ALA A 143 12.24 2.08 -13.02
CA ALA A 143 12.03 2.29 -11.59
C ALA A 143 13.31 2.74 -10.86
N GLU A 144 14.46 2.18 -11.21
CA GLU A 144 15.76 2.57 -10.65
C GLU A 144 16.17 3.97 -11.12
N GLN A 145 15.88 4.33 -12.37
CA GLN A 145 16.11 5.67 -12.89
C GLN A 145 15.27 6.71 -12.16
N ALA A 146 13.97 6.43 -11.95
CA ALA A 146 13.07 7.28 -11.19
C ALA A 146 13.56 7.48 -9.74
N LEU A 147 14.03 6.42 -9.09
CA LEU A 147 14.58 6.49 -7.74
C LEU A 147 15.82 7.40 -7.65
N VAL A 148 16.75 7.29 -8.61
CA VAL A 148 17.93 8.17 -8.65
C VAL A 148 17.55 9.62 -8.95
N ALA A 149 16.63 9.86 -9.89
CA ALA A 149 16.19 11.20 -10.30
C ALA A 149 15.41 11.94 -9.20
N GLY A 150 14.68 11.18 -8.37
CA GLY A 150 13.90 11.65 -7.23
C GLY A 150 14.68 11.83 -5.94
N TYR A 151 15.94 11.39 -5.88
CA TYR A 151 16.73 11.43 -4.65
C TYR A 151 16.91 12.86 -4.14
N ASN A 152 16.68 13.03 -2.82
CA ASN A 152 16.82 14.31 -2.11
C ASN A 152 15.86 15.41 -2.60
N LYS A 153 14.71 15.02 -3.16
CA LYS A 153 13.61 15.90 -3.54
C LYS A 153 12.33 15.39 -2.90
N ASP A 154 11.50 16.29 -2.41
CA ASP A 154 10.16 15.91 -1.97
C ASP A 154 9.32 15.54 -3.20
N ILE A 155 8.71 14.37 -3.17
CA ILE A 155 7.85 13.86 -4.23
C ILE A 155 6.51 13.54 -3.61
N ASP A 156 5.47 14.24 -4.06
CA ASP A 156 4.10 13.91 -3.74
C ASP A 156 3.42 13.26 -4.95
N GLY A 157 3.11 11.98 -4.82
CA GLY A 157 2.39 11.22 -5.83
C GLY A 157 1.01 10.78 -5.37
N ILE A 158 0.51 11.23 -4.21
CA ILE A 158 -0.82 10.80 -3.75
C ILE A 158 -1.88 11.25 -4.75
N ASP A 159 -2.70 10.30 -5.17
CA ASP A 159 -3.84 10.51 -6.05
C ASP A 159 -4.99 9.60 -5.60
N PHE A 160 -6.00 10.21 -4.99
CA PHE A 160 -7.13 9.47 -4.43
C PHE A 160 -8.08 8.88 -5.49
N SER A 161 -7.95 9.25 -6.77
CA SER A 161 -8.71 8.58 -7.84
C SER A 161 -8.39 7.08 -7.94
N TYR A 162 -7.21 6.66 -7.47
CA TYR A 162 -6.84 5.25 -7.37
C TYR A 162 -7.63 4.47 -6.31
N LEU A 163 -8.46 5.14 -5.50
CA LEU A 163 -9.38 4.48 -4.58
C LEU A 163 -10.67 4.00 -5.28
N ASP A 164 -11.03 4.52 -6.45
CA ASP A 164 -12.28 4.16 -7.13
C ASP A 164 -12.44 2.66 -7.39
N PRO A 165 -11.39 1.93 -7.84
CA PRO A 165 -11.48 0.46 -7.99
C PRO A 165 -11.63 -0.28 -6.66
N ILE A 166 -11.07 0.28 -5.57
CA ILE A 166 -11.12 -0.33 -4.23
C ILE A 166 -12.52 -0.13 -3.64
N VAL A 167 -13.08 1.07 -3.78
CA VAL A 167 -14.46 1.38 -3.42
C VAL A 167 -15.42 0.44 -4.16
N SER A 168 -15.27 0.32 -5.48
CA SER A 168 -16.10 -0.56 -6.31
C SER A 168 -15.98 -2.03 -5.88
N TRP A 169 -14.78 -2.46 -5.50
CA TRP A 169 -14.55 -3.82 -4.99
C TRP A 169 -15.22 -4.06 -3.64
N VAL A 170 -15.21 -3.08 -2.72
CA VAL A 170 -15.90 -3.20 -1.42
C VAL A 170 -17.41 -3.24 -1.62
N THR A 171 -17.97 -2.44 -2.53
CA THR A 171 -19.43 -2.29 -2.71
C THR A 171 -20.06 -3.39 -3.57
N ALA A 172 -19.27 -4.09 -4.39
CA ALA A 172 -19.75 -5.20 -5.23
C ALA A 172 -19.89 -6.54 -4.47
N GLY A 173 -19.33 -6.62 -3.26
CA GLY A 173 -19.30 -7.82 -2.42
C GLY A 173 -20.55 -8.03 -1.57
#